data_AF-A0A966V0E0-F1
#
_entry.id   AF-A0A966V0E0-F1
#
_cell.length_a   1.000
_cell.length_b   1.000
_cell.length_c   1.000
_cell.angle_alpha   90.00
_cell.angle_beta   90.00
_cell.angle_gamma   90.00
#
_symmetry.space_group_name_H-M   'P 1'
#
loop_
_entity.id
_entity.type
_entity.pdbx_description
1 polymer ?
#
loop_
_entity_poly.entity_id
_entity_poly.type
_entity_poly.pdbx_seq_one_letter_code
_entity_poly.pdbx_strand_id
1 'polypeptide(L)'
;MRKGQNLARPRSTQPLGVHYDPEAFGRFSETIARYLGTARFLIVQTALVILWIIINIASVALRWDPYPFILLNLMFSVQAAYAAPLILLAQNRQEERDRRQAENDRAIAASTQANAEFLARELASVRLSLSNVVTVDELRDQLDDVLRRLNDQKS
;
A
#
# COMPACT_ATOMS: atom_id res chain seq x y z
N MET A 1 55.18 4.64 -31.64
CA MET A 1 54.18 5.09 -30.66
C MET A 1 52.88 4.31 -30.88
N ARG A 2 52.40 3.64 -29.83
CA ARG A 2 51.33 2.62 -29.78
C ARG A 2 49.94 3.26 -29.82
N LYS A 3 49.06 2.86 -30.75
CA LYS A 3 47.62 3.17 -30.69
C LYS A 3 46.92 2.06 -29.92
N GLY A 4 46.65 2.29 -28.64
CA GLY A 4 45.86 1.41 -27.79
C GLY A 4 44.43 1.34 -28.30
N GLN A 5 43.99 0.13 -28.64
CA GLN A 5 42.61 -0.16 -29.01
C GLN A 5 41.76 -0.11 -27.73
N ASN A 6 40.83 0.84 -27.68
CA ASN A 6 39.83 0.93 -26.61
C ASN A 6 38.82 -0.23 -26.77
N LEU A 7 39.12 -1.37 -26.15
CA LEU A 7 38.29 -2.58 -26.12
C LEU A 7 37.39 -2.64 -24.87
N ALA A 8 37.23 -1.53 -24.15
CA ALA A 8 36.49 -1.45 -22.88
C ALA A 8 35.09 -0.83 -23.03
N ARG A 9 34.32 -1.22 -24.05
CA ARG A 9 32.87 -0.99 -24.05
C ARG A 9 32.17 -2.34 -24.04
N PRO A 10 31.51 -2.73 -22.94
CA PRO A 10 30.64 -3.90 -22.98
C PRO A 10 29.57 -3.64 -24.04
N ARG A 11 29.54 -4.52 -25.03
CA ARG A 11 28.55 -4.53 -26.10
C ARG A 11 27.19 -4.68 -25.43
N SER A 12 26.40 -3.59 -25.42
CA SER A 12 25.04 -3.60 -24.89
C SER A 12 24.19 -4.52 -25.76
N THR A 13 24.05 -5.77 -25.33
CA THR A 13 22.97 -6.65 -25.75
C THR A 13 21.67 -5.97 -25.32
N GLN A 14 21.04 -5.24 -26.24
CA GLN A 14 19.65 -4.83 -26.05
C GLN A 14 18.84 -6.12 -25.94
N PRO A 15 18.24 -6.44 -24.77
CA PRO A 15 17.32 -7.56 -24.72
C PRO A 15 16.15 -7.18 -25.63
N LEU A 16 15.78 -8.10 -26.51
CA LEU A 16 14.57 -8.05 -27.31
C LEU A 16 13.37 -8.19 -26.34
N GLY A 17 13.16 -7.17 -25.52
CA GLY A 17 12.07 -7.12 -24.56
C GLY A 17 10.79 -6.84 -25.33
N VAL A 18 9.90 -7.82 -25.37
CA VAL A 18 8.48 -7.56 -25.62
C VAL A 18 8.11 -6.39 -24.71
N HIS A 19 7.75 -5.25 -25.30
CA HIS A 19 7.39 -4.04 -24.56
C HIS A 19 6.05 -4.32 -23.89
N TYR A 20 6.10 -5.02 -22.76
CA TYR A 20 4.98 -5.18 -21.87
C TYR A 20 4.69 -3.77 -21.35
N ASP A 21 3.53 -3.22 -21.68
CA ASP A 21 3.08 -1.94 -21.16
C ASP A 21 2.42 -2.20 -19.79
N PRO A 22 3.15 -2.02 -18.67
CA PRO A 22 2.61 -2.27 -17.34
C PRO A 22 1.46 -1.31 -17.00
N GLU A 23 1.28 -0.21 -17.73
CA GLU A 23 0.24 0.79 -17.49
C GLU A 23 -1.09 0.41 -18.15
N ALA A 24 -1.04 -0.15 -19.36
CA ALA A 24 -2.22 -0.70 -20.04
C ALA A 24 -2.79 -1.91 -19.29
N PHE A 25 -1.93 -2.87 -18.96
CA PHE A 25 -2.31 -3.99 -18.08
C PHE A 25 -2.68 -3.49 -16.68
N GLY A 26 -2.00 -2.42 -16.27
CA GLY A 26 -2.25 -1.56 -15.12
C GLY A 26 -3.73 -1.29 -14.85
N ARG A 27 -4.37 -0.70 -15.84
CA ARG A 27 -5.77 -0.28 -15.79
C ARG A 27 -6.74 -1.44 -15.99
N PHE A 28 -6.33 -2.45 -16.76
CA PHE A 28 -7.14 -3.64 -17.01
C PHE A 28 -7.34 -4.48 -15.74
N SER A 29 -6.27 -4.83 -15.01
CA SER A 29 -6.41 -5.65 -13.80
C SER A 29 -7.20 -4.93 -12.71
N GLU A 30 -7.08 -3.61 -12.60
CA GLU A 30 -7.82 -2.81 -11.62
C GLU A 30 -9.33 -2.78 -11.92
N THR A 31 -9.69 -2.76 -13.20
CA THR A 31 -11.08 -2.89 -13.63
C THR A 31 -11.63 -4.29 -13.33
N ILE A 32 -10.84 -5.33 -13.61
CA ILE A 32 -11.18 -6.72 -13.27
C ILE A 32 -11.33 -6.92 -11.77
N ALA A 33 -10.41 -6.38 -10.95
CA ALA A 33 -10.45 -6.51 -9.49
C ALA A 33 -11.73 -5.90 -8.90
N ARG A 34 -12.12 -4.70 -9.37
CA ARG A 34 -13.40 -4.09 -8.98
C ARG A 34 -14.61 -4.91 -9.44
N TYR A 35 -14.53 -5.50 -10.63
CA TYR A 35 -15.62 -6.28 -11.20
C TYR A 35 -15.81 -7.62 -10.46
N LEU A 36 -14.74 -8.37 -10.24
CA LEU A 36 -14.74 -9.67 -9.54
C LEU A 36 -15.03 -9.54 -8.05
N GLY A 37 -14.64 -8.43 -7.41
CA GLY A 37 -14.89 -8.18 -5.98
C GLY A 37 -16.33 -7.79 -5.64
N THR A 38 -17.20 -7.62 -6.64
CA THR A 38 -18.59 -7.19 -6.41
C THR A 38 -19.53 -8.39 -6.26
N ALA A 39 -20.37 -8.41 -5.20
CA ALA A 39 -21.35 -9.48 -4.97
C ALA A 39 -22.32 -9.72 -6.16
N ARG A 40 -22.59 -8.68 -6.96
CA ARG A 40 -23.38 -8.75 -8.20
C ARG A 40 -22.76 -9.68 -9.25
N PHE A 41 -21.43 -9.72 -9.36
CA PHE A 41 -20.74 -10.58 -10.32
C PHE A 41 -20.99 -12.05 -10.02
N LEU A 42 -20.88 -12.45 -8.75
CA LEU A 42 -21.15 -13.82 -8.31
C LEU A 42 -22.58 -14.25 -8.62
N ILE A 43 -23.57 -13.39 -8.36
CA ILE A 43 -24.98 -13.67 -8.65
C ILE A 43 -25.22 -13.90 -10.15
N VAL A 44 -24.70 -13.01 -11.00
CA VAL A 44 -24.83 -13.13 -12.46
C VAL A 44 -24.10 -14.39 -12.97
N GLN A 45 -22.90 -14.66 -12.46
CA GLN A 45 -22.13 -15.85 -12.82
C GLN A 45 -22.87 -17.14 -12.45
N THR A 46 -23.43 -17.22 -11.24
CA THR A 46 -24.22 -18.38 -10.81
C THR A 46 -25.49 -18.55 -11.66
N ALA A 47 -26.20 -17.47 -11.96
CA ALA A 47 -27.38 -17.51 -12.82
C ALA A 47 -27.03 -18.00 -14.24
N LEU A 48 -25.92 -17.54 -14.79
CA LEU A 48 -25.43 -17.96 -16.12
C LEU A 48 -25.09 -19.46 -16.12
N VAL A 49 -24.37 -19.95 -15.10
CA VAL A 49 -24.06 -21.39 -14.97
C VAL A 49 -25.33 -22.23 -14.89
N ILE A 50 -26.31 -21.82 -14.08
CA ILE A 50 -27.60 -22.53 -13.96
C ILE A 50 -28.34 -22.54 -15.29
N LEU A 51 -28.44 -21.38 -15.95
CA LEU A 51 -29.09 -21.26 -17.26
C LEU A 51 -28.39 -22.16 -18.29
N TRP A 52 -27.07 -22.21 -18.27
CA TRP A 52 -26.28 -23.02 -19.19
C TRP A 52 -26.48 -24.52 -18.97
N ILE A 53 -26.56 -24.96 -17.71
CA ILE A 53 -26.91 -26.34 -17.37
C ILE A 53 -28.31 -26.68 -17.88
N ILE A 54 -29.29 -25.79 -17.71
CA ILE A 54 -30.67 -26.00 -18.20
C ILE A 54 -30.69 -26.12 -19.74
N ILE A 55 -30.00 -25.24 -20.45
CA ILE A 55 -29.87 -25.30 -21.92
C ILE A 55 -29.20 -26.61 -22.34
N ASN A 56 -28.14 -27.02 -21.66
CA ASN A 56 -27.41 -28.24 -21.98
C ASN A 56 -28.31 -29.48 -21.80
N ILE A 57 -29.03 -29.57 -20.67
CA ILE A 57 -30.01 -30.66 -20.42
C ILE A 57 -31.14 -30.63 -21.46
N ALA A 58 -31.66 -29.47 -21.83
CA ALA A 58 -32.67 -29.35 -22.88
C ALA A 58 -32.12 -29.80 -24.25
N SER A 59 -30.84 -29.55 -24.53
CA SER A 59 -30.17 -29.97 -25.76
C SER A 59 -29.77 -31.46 -25.80
N VAL A 60 -29.85 -32.18 -24.67
CA VAL A 60 -29.74 -33.66 -24.65
C VAL A 60 -30.87 -34.30 -25.47
N ALA A 61 -32.04 -33.65 -25.57
CA ALA A 61 -33.12 -34.09 -26.45
C ALA A 61 -32.72 -34.09 -27.95
N LEU A 62 -31.70 -33.30 -28.34
CA LEU A 62 -31.12 -33.25 -29.68
C LEU A 62 -29.88 -34.16 -29.85
N ARG A 63 -29.52 -34.99 -28.85
CA ARG A 63 -28.35 -35.90 -28.84
C ARG A 63 -26.98 -35.24 -29.07
N TRP A 64 -26.85 -33.93 -28.88
CA TRP A 64 -25.63 -33.21 -29.24
C TRP A 64 -24.48 -33.40 -28.22
N ASP A 65 -24.76 -33.83 -26.99
CA ASP A 65 -23.76 -34.21 -25.98
C ASP A 65 -24.32 -35.29 -25.01
N PRO A 66 -24.04 -36.60 -25.24
CA PRO A 66 -24.46 -37.69 -24.34
C PRO A 66 -23.73 -37.66 -22.98
N TYR A 67 -24.34 -38.21 -21.94
CA TYR A 67 -23.73 -38.37 -20.61
C TYR A 67 -22.35 -39.09 -20.73
N PRO A 68 -21.23 -38.54 -20.22
CA PRO A 68 -21.08 -37.54 -19.16
C PRO A 68 -20.50 -36.20 -19.69
N PHE A 69 -21.30 -35.38 -20.38
CA PHE A 69 -21.08 -33.95 -20.69
C PHE A 69 -19.60 -33.52 -20.86
N ILE A 70 -18.89 -34.16 -21.79
CA ILE A 70 -17.43 -34.01 -21.93
C ILE A 70 -17.05 -32.58 -22.31
N LEU A 71 -17.88 -31.92 -23.13
CA LEU A 71 -17.62 -30.57 -23.62
C LEU A 71 -17.81 -29.52 -22.52
N LEU A 72 -18.80 -29.71 -21.64
CA LEU A 72 -19.04 -28.81 -20.51
C LEU A 72 -17.89 -28.87 -19.51
N ASN A 73 -17.43 -30.08 -19.19
CA ASN A 73 -16.29 -30.28 -18.31
C ASN A 73 -15.01 -29.69 -18.92
N LEU A 74 -14.78 -29.89 -20.22
CA LEU A 74 -13.65 -29.30 -20.93
C LEU A 74 -13.68 -27.77 -20.86
N MET A 75 -14.84 -27.16 -21.09
CA MET A 75 -14.98 -25.69 -21.06
C MET A 75 -14.71 -25.12 -19.66
N PHE A 76 -15.24 -25.76 -18.61
CA PHE A 76 -14.96 -25.35 -17.22
C PHE A 76 -13.48 -25.51 -16.86
N SER A 77 -12.85 -26.59 -17.30
CA SER A 77 -11.41 -26.83 -17.11
C SER A 77 -10.57 -25.72 -17.75
N VAL A 78 -10.89 -25.36 -19.00
CA VAL A 78 -10.22 -24.24 -19.70
C VAL A 78 -10.50 -22.90 -19.00
N GLN A 79 -11.73 -22.66 -18.56
CA GLN A 79 -12.09 -21.45 -17.81
C GLN A 79 -11.26 -21.30 -16.53
N ALA A 80 -11.12 -22.39 -15.75
CA ALA A 80 -10.29 -22.40 -14.55
C ALA A 80 -8.80 -22.23 -14.88
N ALA A 81 -8.31 -22.88 -15.94
CA ALA A 81 -6.92 -22.80 -16.38
C ALA A 81 -6.52 -21.37 -16.80
N TYR A 82 -7.41 -20.61 -17.42
CA TYR A 82 -7.15 -19.20 -17.78
C TYR A 82 -7.36 -18.22 -16.62
N ALA A 83 -8.23 -18.56 -15.66
CA ALA A 83 -8.42 -17.75 -14.46
C ALA A 83 -7.17 -17.71 -13.58
N ALA A 84 -6.47 -18.83 -13.40
CA ALA A 84 -5.28 -18.93 -12.55
C ALA A 84 -4.17 -17.91 -12.88
N PRO A 85 -3.68 -17.77 -14.13
CA PRO A 85 -2.65 -16.78 -14.46
C PRO A 85 -3.14 -15.33 -14.34
N LEU A 86 -4.42 -15.06 -14.64
CA LEU A 86 -5.00 -13.74 -14.43
C LEU A 86 -5.04 -13.36 -12.94
N ILE A 87 -5.40 -14.32 -12.08
CA ILE A 87 -5.41 -14.13 -10.63
C ILE A 87 -4.00 -13.90 -10.11
N LEU A 88 -3.01 -14.70 -10.54
CA LEU A 88 -1.60 -14.51 -10.15
C LEU A 88 -1.08 -13.13 -10.54
N LEU A 89 -1.43 -12.65 -11.73
CA LEU A 89 -1.06 -11.30 -12.18
C LEU A 89 -1.75 -10.20 -11.37
N ALA A 90 -3.02 -10.40 -11.00
CA ALA A 90 -3.72 -9.47 -10.10
C ALA A 90 -3.11 -9.48 -8.69
N GLN A 91 -2.71 -10.65 -8.18
CA GLN A 91 -2.06 -10.81 -6.87
C GLN A 91 -0.70 -10.12 -6.83
N ASN A 92 0.19 -10.37 -7.80
CA ASN A 92 1.51 -9.71 -7.86
C ASN A 92 1.39 -8.18 -7.80
N ARG A 93 0.36 -7.63 -8.43
CA ARG A 93 0.13 -6.18 -8.44
C ARG A 93 -0.46 -5.66 -7.14
N GLN A 94 -1.30 -6.44 -6.48
CA GLN A 94 -1.77 -6.11 -5.13
C GLN A 94 -0.59 -6.11 -4.15
N GLU A 95 0.28 -7.12 -4.20
CA GLU A 95 1.48 -7.21 -3.38
C GLU A 95 2.45 -6.04 -3.60
N GLU A 96 2.64 -5.60 -4.86
CA GLU A 96 3.44 -4.40 -5.15
C GLU A 96 2.86 -3.14 -4.51
N ARG A 97 1.53 -2.96 -4.55
CA ARG A 97 0.86 -1.82 -3.91
C ARG A 97 1.00 -1.88 -2.40
N ASP A 98 0.73 -3.04 -1.81
CA ASP A 98 0.81 -3.26 -0.38
C ASP A 98 2.23 -3.03 0.14
N ARG A 99 3.25 -3.45 -0.64
CA ARG A 99 4.65 -3.18 -0.34
C ARG A 99 4.97 -1.68 -0.36
N ARG A 100 4.55 -0.94 -1.41
CA ARG A 100 4.76 0.52 -1.48
C ARG A 100 4.06 1.24 -0.34
N GLN A 101 2.85 0.81 0.00
CA GLN A 101 2.11 1.36 1.13
C GLN A 101 2.87 1.13 2.45
N ALA A 102 3.36 -0.10 2.69
CA ALA A 102 4.14 -0.42 3.88
C ALA A 102 5.47 0.36 3.96
N GLU A 103 6.15 0.59 2.83
CA GLU A 103 7.36 1.41 2.77
C GLU A 103 7.06 2.88 3.12
N ASN A 104 5.98 3.45 2.59
CA ASN A 104 5.53 4.80 2.93
C ASN A 104 5.13 4.92 4.40
N ASP A 105 4.36 3.97 4.93
CA ASP A 105 3.93 3.97 6.33
C ASP A 105 5.14 3.92 7.28
N ARG A 106 6.17 3.14 6.94
CA ARG A 106 7.45 3.12 7.67
C ARG A 106 8.17 4.46 7.62
N ALA A 107 8.22 5.11 6.46
CA ALA A 107 8.86 6.41 6.31
C ALA A 107 8.13 7.50 7.12
N ILE A 108 6.80 7.50 7.09
CA ILE A 108 5.96 8.39 7.90
C ILE A 108 6.18 8.14 9.39
N ALA A 109 6.19 6.87 9.82
CA ALA A 109 6.43 6.50 11.21
C ALA A 109 7.81 6.98 11.69
N ALA A 110 8.86 6.78 10.89
CA ALA A 110 10.22 7.25 11.20
C ALA A 110 10.28 8.78 11.32
N SER A 111 9.65 9.52 10.39
CA SER A 111 9.58 10.99 10.46
C SER A 111 8.79 11.46 11.69
N THR A 112 7.68 10.79 12.01
CA THR A 112 6.85 11.11 13.18
C THR A 112 7.64 10.91 14.48
N GLN A 113 8.39 9.81 14.58
CA GLN A 113 9.27 9.57 15.72
C GLN A 113 10.34 10.66 15.85
N ALA A 114 11.04 11.00 14.76
CA ALA A 114 12.06 12.05 14.77
C ALA A 114 11.49 13.42 15.19
N ASN A 115 10.29 13.77 14.70
CA ASN A 115 9.61 15.00 15.09
C ASN A 115 9.22 14.99 16.57
N ALA A 116 8.76 13.86 17.10
CA ALA A 116 8.43 13.71 18.51
C ALA A 116 9.68 13.86 19.39
N GLU A 117 10.81 13.24 19.00
CA GLU A 117 12.10 13.40 19.70
C GLU A 117 12.59 14.85 19.66
N PHE A 118 12.46 15.53 18.52
CA PHE A 118 12.81 16.94 18.38
C PHE A 118 11.96 17.82 19.31
N LEU A 119 10.63 17.66 19.27
CA LEU A 119 9.70 18.39 20.14
C LEU A 119 9.97 18.12 21.62
N ALA A 120 10.31 16.89 22.00
CA ALA A 120 10.66 16.55 23.38
C ALA A 120 11.94 17.25 23.84
N ARG A 121 12.95 17.35 22.97
CA ARG A 121 14.20 18.09 23.25
C ARG A 121 13.96 19.58 23.38
N GLU A 122 13.17 20.17 22.49
CA GLU A 122 12.77 21.58 22.56
C GLU A 122 11.94 21.86 23.83
N LEU A 123 11.01 20.98 24.19
CA LEU A 123 10.26 21.13 25.43
C LEU A 123 11.18 21.06 26.66
N ALA A 124 12.17 20.17 26.66
CA ALA A 124 13.15 20.07 27.72
C ALA A 124 14.05 21.31 27.80
N SER A 125 14.51 21.87 26.68
CA SER A 125 15.33 23.09 26.64
C SER A 125 14.55 24.31 27.13
N VAL A 126 13.28 24.44 26.73
CA VAL A 126 12.37 25.49 27.19
C VAL A 126 12.12 25.37 28.70
N ARG A 127 11.86 24.15 29.20
CA ARG A 127 11.69 23.89 30.64
C ARG A 127 12.94 24.28 31.45
N LEU A 128 14.13 23.94 30.97
CA LEU A 128 15.39 24.31 31.64
C LEU A 128 15.60 25.82 31.64
N SER A 129 15.29 26.50 30.53
CA SER A 129 15.40 27.96 30.42
C SER A 129 14.44 28.67 31.39
N LEU A 130 13.19 28.19 31.49
CA LEU A 130 12.20 28.68 32.46
C LEU A 130 12.63 28.42 33.91
N SER A 131 13.23 27.26 34.19
CA SER A 131 13.73 26.91 35.52
C SER A 131 14.85 27.85 36.01
N ASN A 132 15.62 28.45 35.09
CA ASN A 132 16.69 29.39 35.43
C ASN A 132 16.22 30.86 35.51
N VAL A 133 15.10 31.23 34.86
CA VAL A 133 14.63 32.62 34.76
C VAL A 133 13.67 33.02 35.88
N VAL A 134 13.09 32.05 36.60
CA VAL A 134 12.27 32.32 37.79
C VAL A 134 12.53 31.25 38.84
N THR A 135 13.56 31.43 39.67
CA THR A 135 13.64 30.70 40.93
C THR A 135 12.54 31.23 41.85
N VAL A 136 11.61 30.36 42.25
CA VAL A 136 10.54 30.69 43.20
C VAL A 136 11.14 31.29 44.49
N ASP A 137 12.36 30.92 44.84
CA ASP A 137 13.10 31.48 45.97
C ASP A 137 13.48 32.94 45.76
N GLU A 138 13.87 33.36 44.55
CA GLU A 138 14.16 34.78 44.25
C GLU A 138 12.88 35.64 44.33
N LEU A 139 11.75 35.10 43.83
CA LEU A 139 10.46 35.77 43.98
C LEU A 139 10.02 35.85 45.44
N ARG A 140 10.31 34.82 46.26
CA ARG A 140 10.02 34.83 47.69
C ARG A 140 10.89 35.84 48.43
N ASP A 141 12.18 35.87 48.14
CA ASP A 141 13.11 36.83 48.75
C ASP A 141 12.78 38.26 48.37
N GLN A 142 12.41 38.52 47.12
CA GLN A 142 11.94 39.84 46.70
C GLN A 142 10.61 40.23 47.37
N LEU A 143 9.69 39.27 47.55
CA LEU A 143 8.43 39.52 48.24
C LEU A 143 8.65 39.83 49.73
N ASP A 144 9.55 39.10 50.40
CA ASP A 144 9.92 39.32 51.79
C ASP A 144 10.66 40.65 51.98
N ASP A 145 11.53 41.04 51.04
CA ASP A 145 12.20 42.34 51.09
C ASP A 145 11.21 43.49 50.93
N VAL A 146 10.24 43.37 50.01
CA VAL A 146 9.17 44.35 49.85
C VAL A 146 8.28 44.42 51.09
N LEU A 147 7.91 43.28 51.67
CA LEU A 147 7.12 43.21 52.91
C LEU A 147 7.86 43.84 54.10
N ARG A 148 9.17 43.60 54.23
CA ARG A 148 10.00 44.22 55.28
C ARG A 148 10.08 45.73 55.13
N ARG A 149 10.31 46.24 53.93
CA ARG A 149 10.35 47.69 53.66
C ARG A 149 9.05 48.39 54.01
N LEU A 150 7.90 47.75 53.72
CA LEU A 150 6.60 48.29 54.09
C LEU A 150 6.35 48.26 55.60
N ASN A 151 6.91 47.28 56.32
CA ASN A 151 6.79 47.19 57.76
C ASN A 151 7.70 48.20 58.50
N ASP A 152 8.92 48.42 58.02
CA ASP A 152 9.85 49.42 58.57
C ASP A 152 9.39 50.86 58.31
N GLN A 153 8.65 51.11 57.23
CA GLN A 153 8.11 52.44 56.93
C GLN A 153 6.90 52.82 57.79
N LYS A 154 6.34 51.87 58.54
CA LYS A 154 5.15 52.05 59.38
C LYS A 154 5.47 52.19 60.87
N SER A 155 6.76 52.12 61.26
CA SER A 155 7.25 52.32 62.63
C SER A 155 7.97 53.65 62.79
#